data_AF-A0A2E2EDW5-F1
#
_entry.id   AF-A0A2E2EDW5-F1
#
_cell.length_a   1.000
_cell.length_b   1.000
_cell.length_c   1.000
_cell.angle_alpha   90.00
_cell.angle_beta   90.00
_cell.angle_gamma   90.00
#
_symmetry.space_group_name_H-M   'P 1'
#
loop_
_entity.id
_entity.type
_entity.pdbx_description
1 polymer ?
#
loop_
_entity_poly.entity_id
_entity_poly.type
_entity_poly.pdbx_seq_one_letter_code
_entity_poly.pdbx_strand_id
1 'polypeptide(L)'
;MTKGAPLLQVAEPQCLHKIGSNKLIIQCKPWVLRKFYECKWFKEKLDLSKLAKKRWIEGYSNQKLGEFFDLSPITIGQHLRRLKNSNLLDELESTENEDFQIREKWNS
;
A
#
# COMPACT_ATOMS: atom_id res chain seq x y z
N MET A 1 -17.37 11.34 22.92
CA MET A 1 -17.43 12.68 22.30
C MET A 1 -16.57 12.66 21.04
N THR A 2 -17.20 12.52 19.88
CA THR A 2 -16.53 12.44 18.57
C THR A 2 -16.03 13.82 18.16
N LYS A 3 -14.70 13.96 18.03
CA LYS A 3 -14.08 15.16 17.47
C LYS A 3 -14.39 15.20 15.98
N GLY A 4 -15.35 16.04 15.59
CA GLY A 4 -15.69 16.31 14.19
C GLY A 4 -14.50 16.94 13.47
N ALA A 5 -14.32 16.57 12.20
CA ALA A 5 -13.26 17.12 11.35
C ALA A 5 -13.38 18.66 11.25
N PRO A 6 -12.27 19.41 11.29
CA PRO A 6 -12.33 20.86 11.17
C PRO A 6 -12.85 21.25 9.78
N LEU A 7 -13.96 22.01 9.77
CA LEU A 7 -14.52 22.63 8.56
C LEU A 7 -13.47 23.56 7.94
N LEU A 8 -13.11 23.29 6.68
CA LEU A 8 -12.27 24.16 5.87
C LEU A 8 -13.01 25.49 5.63
N GLN A 9 -12.62 26.56 6.32
CA GLN A 9 -13.05 27.91 5.98
C GLN A 9 -12.33 28.33 4.70
N VAL A 10 -13.05 28.34 3.59
CA VAL A 10 -12.61 28.99 2.35
C VAL A 10 -12.79 30.49 2.57
N ALA A 11 -11.69 31.22 2.72
CA ALA A 11 -11.72 32.67 2.72
C ALA A 11 -11.96 33.16 1.29
N GLU A 12 -13.05 33.88 1.06
CA GLU A 12 -13.30 34.53 -0.23
C GLU A 12 -12.20 35.57 -0.53
N PRO A 13 -11.63 35.56 -1.75
CA PRO A 13 -10.59 36.51 -2.10
C PRO A 13 -11.18 37.91 -2.25
N GLN A 14 -10.67 38.86 -1.47
CA GLN A 14 -10.96 40.28 -1.69
C GLN A 14 -10.21 40.77 -2.94
N CYS A 15 -10.93 40.87 -4.06
CA CYS A 15 -10.43 41.50 -5.28
C CYS A 15 -10.42 43.02 -5.12
N LEU A 16 -9.23 43.64 -5.08
CA LEU A 16 -9.08 45.09 -5.14
C LEU A 16 -9.14 45.55 -6.61
N HIS A 17 -10.25 46.16 -7.00
CA HIS A 17 -10.39 46.80 -8.30
C HIS A 17 -9.83 48.24 -8.25
N LYS A 18 -8.82 48.54 -9.08
CA LYS A 18 -8.45 49.92 -9.41
C LYS A 18 -8.87 50.21 -10.84
N ILE A 19 -9.83 51.11 -11.02
CA ILE A 19 -10.28 51.60 -12.33
C ILE A 19 -9.32 52.70 -12.76
N GLY A 20 -8.49 52.39 -13.75
CA GLY A 20 -7.68 53.35 -14.50
C GLY A 20 -7.89 53.10 -15.99
N SER A 21 -7.99 54.18 -16.77
CA SER A 21 -8.42 54.17 -18.16
C SER A 21 -7.63 53.18 -19.04
N ASN A 22 -8.37 52.19 -19.55
CA ASN A 22 -8.08 51.34 -20.72
C ASN A 22 -7.07 50.19 -20.65
N LYS A 23 -6.63 49.70 -19.49
CA LYS A 23 -6.04 48.35 -19.39
C LYS A 23 -6.40 47.68 -18.08
N LEU A 24 -7.23 46.64 -18.15
CA LEU A 24 -7.60 45.80 -17.01
C LEU A 24 -6.42 44.85 -16.73
N ILE A 25 -5.51 45.26 -15.84
CA ILE A 25 -4.40 44.41 -15.38
C ILE A 25 -4.89 43.64 -14.15
N ILE A 26 -5.29 42.39 -14.34
CA ILE A 26 -5.62 41.49 -13.23
C ILE A 26 -4.30 41.01 -12.62
N GLN A 27 -3.85 41.65 -11.54
CA GLN A 27 -2.78 41.11 -10.70
C GLN A 27 -3.36 40.03 -9.77
N CYS A 28 -3.41 38.79 -10.24
CA CYS A 28 -3.65 37.64 -9.37
C CYS A 28 -2.44 37.50 -8.42
N LYS A 29 -2.66 37.62 -7.10
CA LYS A 29 -1.61 37.26 -6.13
C LYS A 29 -1.23 35.79 -6.37
N PRO A 30 0.07 35.43 -6.39
CA PRO A 30 0.47 34.05 -6.49
C PRO A 30 -0.08 33.27 -5.30
N TRP A 31 -0.89 32.26 -5.57
CA TRP A 31 -1.40 31.34 -4.56
C TRP A 31 -0.21 30.54 -4.03
N VAL A 32 0.32 30.91 -2.86
CA VAL A 32 1.34 30.14 -2.18
C VAL A 32 0.64 29.03 -1.41
N LEU A 33 0.65 27.82 -1.97
CA LEU A 33 0.13 26.62 -1.32
C LEU A 33 0.98 26.32 -0.08
N ARG A 34 0.54 26.75 1.11
CA ARG A 34 1.42 26.74 2.30
C ARG A 34 1.67 25.35 2.87
N LYS A 35 0.72 24.42 2.82
CA LYS A 35 0.88 23.02 3.24
C LYS A 35 -0.15 22.14 2.54
N PHE A 36 0.29 21.05 1.91
CA PHE A 36 -0.56 19.93 1.52
C PHE A 36 -0.20 18.73 2.39
N TYR A 37 -1.20 18.01 2.88
CA TYR A 37 -1.00 16.75 3.58
C TYR A 37 -1.37 15.62 2.63
N GLU A 38 -0.37 14.85 2.20
CA GLU A 38 -0.58 13.67 1.37
C GLU A 38 -0.82 12.46 2.29
N CYS A 39 -2.05 11.92 2.28
CA CYS A 39 -2.36 10.71 3.01
C CYS A 39 -1.91 9.50 2.17
N LYS A 40 -0.72 8.98 2.45
CA LYS A 40 -0.21 7.76 1.82
C LYS A 40 -0.67 6.53 2.60
N TRP A 41 -1.46 5.69 1.95
CA TRP A 41 -1.79 4.37 2.46
C TRP A 41 -0.59 3.45 2.24
N PHE A 42 0.23 3.27 3.28
CA PHE A 42 1.24 2.23 3.28
C PHE A 42 0.56 0.90 3.56
N LYS A 43 0.31 0.11 2.51
CA LYS A 43 0.00 -1.32 2.70
C LYS A 43 1.30 -2.02 3.06
N GLU A 44 1.31 -2.71 4.19
CA GLU A 44 2.42 -3.62 4.51
C GLU A 44 2.59 -4.61 3.36
N LYS A 45 3.84 -4.75 2.90
CA LYS A 45 4.17 -5.70 1.85
C LYS A 45 3.93 -7.11 2.41
N LEU A 46 3.28 -7.97 1.62
CA LEU A 46 3.09 -9.36 1.99
C LEU A 46 4.43 -10.03 2.28
N ASP A 47 4.58 -10.53 3.51
CA ASP A 47 5.73 -11.32 3.91
C ASP A 47 5.68 -12.72 3.27
N LEU A 48 6.48 -12.88 2.21
CA LEU A 48 6.55 -14.10 1.43
C LEU A 48 7.23 -15.24 2.21
N SER A 49 8.15 -14.93 3.13
CA SER A 49 8.82 -15.91 3.99
C SER A 49 7.80 -16.56 4.89
N LYS A 50 6.99 -15.73 5.56
CA LYS A 50 5.90 -16.20 6.42
C LYS A 50 4.83 -16.97 5.65
N LEU A 51 4.50 -16.53 4.43
CA LEU A 51 3.57 -17.23 3.54
C LEU A 51 4.07 -18.64 3.20
N ALA A 52 5.35 -18.77 2.82
CA ALA A 52 5.96 -20.04 2.45
C ALA A 52 5.97 -21.04 3.62
N LYS A 53 6.40 -20.58 4.81
CA LYS A 53 6.44 -21.40 6.03
C LYS A 53 5.04 -21.89 6.40
N LYS A 54 4.04 -20.99 6.44
CA LYS A 54 2.65 -21.36 6.76
C LYS A 54 2.06 -22.34 5.73
N ARG A 55 2.41 -22.21 4.45
CA ARG A 55 1.90 -23.10 3.40
C ARG A 55 2.55 -24.49 3.45
N TRP A 56 3.87 -24.57 3.38
CA TRP A 56 4.58 -25.82 3.15
C TRP A 56 5.06 -26.51 4.43
N ILE A 57 5.41 -25.75 5.47
CA ILE A 57 5.78 -26.35 6.76
C ILE A 57 4.52 -26.68 7.55
N GLU A 58 3.68 -25.68 7.80
CA GLU A 58 2.48 -25.82 8.65
C GLU A 58 1.25 -26.38 7.92
N GLY A 59 1.29 -26.49 6.59
CA GLY A 59 0.24 -27.17 5.80
C GLY A 59 -1.07 -26.39 5.66
N TYR A 60 -1.07 -25.06 5.79
CA TYR A 60 -2.30 -24.27 5.71
C TYR A 60 -2.90 -24.36 4.30
N SER A 61 -4.24 -24.37 4.22
CA SER A 61 -4.97 -24.25 2.95
C SER A 61 -4.92 -22.80 2.44
N ASN A 62 -5.10 -22.61 1.13
CA ASN A 62 -5.16 -21.27 0.54
C ASN A 62 -6.28 -20.41 1.13
N GLN A 63 -7.37 -21.02 1.59
CA GLN A 63 -8.48 -20.34 2.25
C GLN A 63 -8.05 -19.77 3.60
N LYS A 64 -7.42 -20.60 4.45
CA LYS A 64 -6.91 -20.18 5.76
C LYS A 64 -5.77 -19.15 5.65
N LEU A 65 -4.94 -19.26 4.62
CA LEU A 65 -3.91 -18.26 4.31
C LEU A 65 -4.54 -16.93 3.87
N GLY A 66 -5.63 -16.99 3.10
CA GLY A 66 -6.36 -15.79 2.68
C GLY A 66 -6.92 -15.01 3.87
N GLU A 67 -7.53 -15.71 4.83
CA GLU A 67 -7.98 -15.12 6.09
C GLU A 67 -6.82 -14.53 6.92
N PHE A 68 -5.69 -15.24 6.98
CA PHE A 68 -4.53 -14.81 7.78
C PHE A 68 -3.84 -13.56 7.22
N PHE A 69 -3.76 -13.43 5.90
CA PHE A 69 -3.10 -12.31 5.23
C PHE A 69 -4.06 -11.24 4.73
N ASP A 70 -5.37 -11.37 5.00
CA ASP A 70 -6.43 -10.50 4.47
C ASP A 70 -6.38 -10.37 2.93
N LEU A 71 -6.22 -11.53 2.27
CA LEU A 71 -6.12 -11.66 0.81
C LEU A 71 -7.09 -12.70 0.30
N SER A 72 -7.49 -12.58 -0.97
CA SER A 72 -8.29 -13.63 -1.60
C SER A 72 -7.47 -14.93 -1.73
N PRO A 73 -8.10 -16.12 -1.61
CA PRO A 73 -7.42 -17.40 -1.81
C PRO A 73 -6.78 -17.52 -3.20
N ILE A 74 -7.34 -16.84 -4.21
CA ILE A 74 -6.81 -16.77 -5.57
C ILE A 74 -5.49 -16.00 -5.58
N THR A 75 -5.45 -14.83 -4.93
CA THR A 75 -4.25 -14.00 -4.80
C THR A 75 -3.14 -14.76 -4.06
N ILE A 76 -3.48 -15.48 -2.99
CA ILE A 76 -2.54 -16.39 -2.30
C ILE A 76 -1.96 -17.42 -3.29
N GLY A 77 -2.82 -18.08 -4.07
CA GLY A 77 -2.38 -19.04 -5.08
C GLY A 77 -1.42 -18.45 -6.11
N GLN A 78 -1.65 -17.19 -6.54
CA GLN A 78 -0.74 -16.49 -7.45
C GLN A 78 0.62 -16.20 -6.81
N HIS A 79 0.66 -15.76 -5.55
CA HIS A 79 1.90 -15.54 -4.82
C HIS A 79 2.69 -16.83 -4.64
N LEU A 80 2.03 -17.93 -4.26
CA LEU A 80 2.66 -19.24 -4.12
C LEU A 80 3.21 -19.77 -5.45
N ARG A 81 2.49 -19.57 -6.57
CA ARG A 81 2.98 -19.91 -7.92
C ARG A 81 4.19 -19.08 -8.32
N ARG A 82 4.20 -17.78 -7.99
CA ARG A 82 5.36 -16.92 -8.25
C ARG A 82 6.56 -17.40 -7.47
N LEU A 83 6.41 -17.61 -6.16
CA LEU A 83 7.43 -18.24 -5.32
C LEU A 83 7.96 -19.51 -5.97
N LYS A 84 7.05 -20.36 -6.47
CA LYS A 84 7.40 -21.61 -7.18
C LYS A 84 8.30 -21.42 -8.40
N ASN A 85 8.00 -20.41 -9.21
CA ASN A 85 8.58 -20.29 -10.55
C ASN A 85 9.82 -19.41 -10.61
N SER A 86 10.07 -18.55 -9.62
CA SER A 86 11.12 -17.53 -9.72
C SER A 86 12.32 -17.75 -8.79
N ASN A 87 12.51 -18.96 -8.24
CA ASN A 87 13.58 -19.27 -7.27
C ASN A 87 13.69 -18.26 -6.10
N LEU A 88 12.62 -17.54 -5.80
CA LEU A 88 12.59 -16.51 -4.75
C LEU A 88 12.74 -17.09 -3.35
N LEU A 89 12.77 -18.42 -3.21
CA LEU A 89 13.05 -19.12 -1.95
C LEU A 89 14.38 -18.70 -1.35
N ASP A 90 15.42 -18.56 -2.18
CA ASP A 90 16.77 -18.23 -1.69
C ASP A 90 16.86 -16.78 -1.18
N GLU A 91 15.85 -15.96 -1.47
CA GLU A 91 15.71 -14.58 -0.99
C GLU A 91 14.80 -14.46 0.25
N LEU A 92 14.22 -15.58 0.73
CA LEU A 92 13.38 -15.57 1.92
C LEU A 92 14.23 -15.59 3.19
N GLU A 93 13.72 -14.94 4.24
CA GLU A 93 14.26 -15.10 5.59
C GLU A 93 13.84 -16.46 6.18
N SER A 94 14.59 -17.48 5.81
CA SER A 94 14.45 -18.85 6.31
C SER A 94 15.79 -19.45 6.71
N THR A 95 15.73 -20.39 7.65
CA THR A 95 16.88 -21.23 8.02
C THR A 95 17.07 -22.34 6.97
N GLU A 96 18.28 -22.89 6.86
CA GLU A 96 18.58 -23.99 5.94
C GLU A 96 17.61 -25.19 6.08
N ASN A 97 17.20 -25.49 7.32
CA ASN A 97 16.24 -26.55 7.61
C ASN A 97 14.81 -26.22 7.12
N GLU A 98 14.38 -24.96 7.23
CA GLU A 98 13.08 -24.52 6.72
C GLU A 98 13.07 -24.55 5.19
N ASP A 99 14.15 -24.10 4.56
CA ASP A 99 14.32 -24.17 3.10
C ASP A 99 14.24 -25.61 2.59
N PHE A 100 14.91 -26.53 3.27
CA PHE A 100 14.86 -27.95 2.95
C PHE A 100 13.43 -28.49 3.02
N GLN A 101 12.72 -28.26 4.14
CA GLN A 101 11.34 -28.71 4.30
C GLN A 101 10.39 -28.09 3.26
N ILE A 102 10.58 -26.81 2.94
CA ILE A 102 9.79 -26.15 1.91
C ILE A 102 10.04 -26.81 0.56
N ARG A 103 11.30 -27.01 0.16
CA ARG A 103 11.66 -27.65 -1.13
C ARG A 103 11.16 -29.09 -1.24
N GLU A 104 11.16 -29.87 -0.15
CA GLU A 104 10.58 -31.22 -0.16
C GLU A 104 9.07 -31.20 -0.41
N LYS A 105 8.31 -30.39 0.34
CA LYS A 105 6.85 -30.33 0.20
C LYS A 105 6.36 -29.51 -0.99
N TRP A 106 7.25 -28.81 -1.67
CA TRP A 106 6.98 -28.00 -2.85
C TRP A 106 6.69 -28.83 -4.11
N ASN A 107 7.16 -30.08 -4.14
CA ASN A 107 7.00 -31.02 -5.26
C ASN A 107 5.98 -32.14 -4.99
N SER A 108 5.47 -32.26 -3.76
CA SER A 108 4.32 -33.12 -3.42
C SER A 108 3.00 -32.44 -3.81
#